data_AF-A0A9P5SRF0-F1
#
_entry.id   AF-A0A9P5SRF0-F1
#
_cell.length_a   1.000
_cell.length_b   1.000
_cell.length_c   1.000
_cell.angle_alpha   90.00
_cell.angle_beta   90.00
_cell.angle_gamma   90.00
#
_symmetry.space_group_name_H-M   'P 1'
#
loop_
_entity.id
_entity.type
_entity.pdbx_description
1 polymer ?
#
loop_
_entity_poly.entity_id
_entity_poly.type
_entity_poly.pdbx_seq_one_letter_code
_entity_poly.pdbx_strand_id
1 'polypeptide(L)'
;SNPNYEKYSYLLSDGWFGYKVDNSDGQYAGFRNNIPLLLTVIGIYLPLSHVFRAYFVPLTPVRSPHQPLYRTYFFLAFSMIYLYFMYGNSIFKIVAIVSANYAIAKLGRSARWMPAATWIFNLAILFMNEAYSGYRFGDMHSSLAWLDDNTGTSRRWHVNFNFTMLRLVSFNMDYYWSLAATKETLMEDRDTPHNDKDRVATPALAEDYNYLYYLSYALYAPLYIAGPIMTFNDFISQLRYPKNIPIKSLLLWAGRLAFSFLTMEFTSHYMYMVAISKTKAWDNDPILQICMIGFFNLVLIWLKLMIIWRFFRLWAMADGIEAPENMIRCVANNYSALGFWRSWHKSYNLWIVRYVYVPLGGTRTAMYNIFVVFTFVAVWHDINLKLLAWGWLISLFILPEIIAGKVFSKEKWGSWPYYRHLCAVGAVGNIIMMMIANLVGFCIGLDGVKLMLSDLFKTADGWITMLGCLGALFVCAQIQFETREAEKRRGIFLNC
;
A
#
# COMPACT_ATOMS: atom_id res chain seq x y z
N SER A 1 12.12 -19.71 -30.47
CA SER A 1 12.02 -20.16 -29.06
C SER A 1 13.13 -19.50 -28.26
N ASN A 2 12.90 -19.13 -27.00
CA ASN A 2 13.96 -18.60 -26.14
C ASN A 2 14.95 -19.75 -25.81
N PRO A 3 16.27 -19.61 -26.02
CA PRO A 3 17.25 -20.66 -25.75
C PRO A 3 17.29 -21.07 -24.26
N ASN A 4 16.87 -20.18 -23.37
CA ASN A 4 16.81 -20.39 -21.92
C ASN A 4 15.45 -20.97 -21.45
N TYR A 5 14.52 -21.33 -22.34
CA TYR A 5 13.15 -21.78 -21.98
C TYR A 5 13.12 -22.94 -20.98
N GLU A 6 13.96 -23.96 -21.17
CA GLU A 6 14.01 -25.12 -20.28
C GLU A 6 14.40 -24.79 -18.83
N LYS A 7 15.05 -23.64 -18.61
CA LYS A 7 15.46 -23.19 -17.27
C LYS A 7 14.32 -22.62 -16.44
N TYR A 8 13.18 -22.28 -17.05
CA TYR A 8 12.06 -21.68 -16.32
C TYR A 8 10.69 -22.27 -16.68
N SER A 9 10.61 -23.15 -17.68
CA SER A 9 9.36 -23.78 -18.14
C SER A 9 8.60 -24.49 -17.01
N TYR A 10 9.32 -25.07 -16.04
CA TYR A 10 8.75 -25.75 -14.88
C TYR A 10 8.03 -24.82 -13.89
N LEU A 11 8.24 -23.50 -13.98
CA LEU A 11 7.52 -22.49 -13.18
C LEU A 11 6.25 -21.99 -13.87
N LEU A 12 6.02 -22.35 -15.12
CA LEU A 12 4.85 -21.93 -15.88
C LEU A 12 3.65 -22.84 -15.58
N SER A 13 2.50 -22.23 -15.36
CA SER A 13 1.23 -22.95 -15.13
C SER A 13 0.36 -22.92 -16.39
N ASP A 14 -0.65 -23.78 -16.45
CA ASP A 14 -1.68 -23.68 -17.47
C ASP A 14 -2.57 -22.46 -17.20
N GLY A 15 -2.71 -21.60 -18.21
CA GLY A 15 -3.63 -20.48 -18.16
C GLY A 15 -5.06 -20.88 -18.55
N TRP A 16 -5.98 -19.92 -18.49
CA TRP A 16 -7.40 -20.19 -18.68
C TRP A 16 -7.77 -20.59 -20.12
N PHE A 17 -6.92 -20.25 -21.10
CA PHE A 17 -7.14 -20.52 -22.53
C PHE A 17 -6.24 -21.63 -23.08
N GLY A 18 -5.70 -22.50 -22.22
CA GLY A 18 -4.86 -23.64 -22.64
C GLY A 18 -3.41 -23.28 -23.01
N TYR A 19 -3.02 -22.00 -22.96
CA TYR A 19 -1.64 -21.56 -23.12
C TYR A 19 -0.94 -21.43 -21.76
N LYS A 20 0.39 -21.61 -21.73
CA LYS A 20 1.20 -21.39 -20.54
C LYS A 20 1.14 -19.93 -20.09
N VAL A 21 1.18 -19.72 -18.78
CA VAL A 21 1.17 -18.40 -18.15
C VAL A 21 2.22 -18.35 -17.05
N ASP A 22 2.93 -17.23 -16.94
CA ASP A 22 3.79 -16.95 -15.79
C ASP A 22 2.94 -16.53 -14.59
N ASN A 23 2.57 -17.53 -13.79
CA ASN A 23 1.92 -17.37 -12.49
C ASN A 23 2.91 -17.66 -11.35
N SER A 24 4.20 -17.40 -11.57
CA SER A 24 5.24 -17.76 -10.61
C SER A 24 5.33 -16.78 -9.42
N ASP A 25 4.75 -15.58 -9.50
CA ASP A 25 4.64 -14.66 -8.36
C ASP A 25 3.64 -15.18 -7.33
N GLY A 26 4.12 -15.53 -6.12
CA GLY A 26 3.27 -16.18 -5.10
C GLY A 26 2.12 -15.31 -4.58
N GLN A 27 2.28 -13.97 -4.55
CA GLN A 27 1.23 -13.07 -4.08
C GLN A 27 0.14 -12.91 -5.15
N TYR A 28 0.54 -12.72 -6.42
CA TYR A 28 -0.42 -12.65 -7.52
C TYR A 28 -1.13 -14.00 -7.72
N ALA A 29 -0.39 -15.11 -7.71
CA ALA A 29 -0.96 -16.45 -7.82
C ALA A 29 -1.95 -16.74 -6.70
N GLY A 30 -1.60 -16.38 -5.45
CA GLY A 30 -2.49 -16.50 -4.31
C GLY A 30 -3.78 -15.71 -4.50
N PHE A 31 -3.71 -14.47 -5.00
CA PHE A 31 -4.90 -13.67 -5.32
C PHE A 31 -5.70 -14.29 -6.47
N ARG A 32 -5.07 -14.50 -7.63
CA ARG A 32 -5.66 -14.99 -8.89
C ARG A 32 -6.40 -16.31 -8.68
N ASN A 33 -5.79 -17.26 -7.99
CA ASN A 33 -6.37 -18.58 -7.76
C ASN A 33 -7.55 -18.54 -6.78
N ASN A 34 -7.64 -17.52 -5.92
CA ASN A 34 -8.72 -17.34 -4.95
C ASN A 34 -9.80 -16.33 -5.40
N ILE A 35 -9.72 -15.80 -6.63
CA ILE A 35 -10.75 -14.88 -7.17
C ILE A 35 -12.17 -15.46 -7.04
N PRO A 36 -12.45 -16.73 -7.42
CA PRO A 36 -13.80 -17.29 -7.28
C PRO A 36 -14.31 -17.25 -5.83
N LEU A 37 -13.47 -17.64 -4.88
CA LEU A 37 -13.80 -17.60 -3.45
C LEU A 37 -14.08 -16.16 -2.98
N LEU A 38 -13.22 -15.20 -3.37
CA LEU A 38 -13.40 -13.79 -3.03
C LEU A 38 -14.70 -13.22 -3.63
N LEU A 39 -15.04 -13.57 -4.87
CA LEU A 39 -16.29 -13.15 -5.51
C LEU A 39 -17.51 -13.78 -4.83
N THR A 40 -17.44 -15.03 -4.38
CA THR A 40 -18.50 -15.66 -3.57
C THR A 40 -18.70 -14.91 -2.25
N VAL A 41 -17.62 -14.58 -1.54
CA VAL A 41 -17.69 -13.80 -0.29
C VAL A 41 -18.31 -12.43 -0.53
N ILE A 42 -17.90 -11.72 -1.59
CA ILE A 42 -18.47 -10.41 -1.97
C ILE A 42 -19.95 -10.55 -2.34
N GLY A 43 -20.31 -11.60 -3.07
CA GLY A 43 -21.68 -11.91 -3.50
C GLY A 43 -22.62 -12.22 -2.33
N ILE A 44 -22.09 -12.68 -1.19
CA ILE A 44 -22.85 -12.84 0.06
C ILE A 44 -22.85 -11.52 0.85
N TYR A 45 -21.68 -10.89 1.00
CA TYR A 45 -21.49 -9.70 1.82
C TYR A 45 -22.33 -8.51 1.35
N LEU A 46 -22.27 -8.17 0.05
CA LEU A 46 -22.89 -6.95 -0.45
C LEU A 46 -24.42 -6.97 -0.33
N PRO A 47 -25.14 -8.04 -0.75
CA PRO A 47 -26.58 -8.10 -0.53
C PRO A 47 -26.98 -7.97 0.94
N LEU A 48 -26.28 -8.68 1.84
CA LEU A 48 -26.55 -8.58 3.28
C LEU A 48 -26.28 -7.17 3.82
N SER A 49 -25.19 -6.54 3.40
CA SER A 49 -24.86 -5.16 3.80
C SER A 49 -25.89 -4.16 3.30
N HIS A 50 -26.34 -4.29 2.04
CA HIS A 50 -27.34 -3.40 1.46
C HIS A 50 -28.72 -3.58 2.11
N VAL A 51 -29.14 -4.83 2.36
CA VAL A 51 -30.36 -5.13 3.11
C VAL A 51 -30.26 -4.50 4.51
N PHE A 52 -29.19 -4.76 5.25
CA PHE A 52 -28.98 -4.17 6.57
C PHE A 52 -29.01 -2.64 6.53
N ARG A 53 -28.36 -2.02 5.54
CA ARG A 53 -28.36 -0.57 5.34
C ARG A 53 -29.76 -0.04 5.08
N ALA A 54 -30.55 -0.70 4.24
CA ALA A 54 -31.90 -0.26 3.90
C ALA A 54 -32.86 -0.28 5.10
N TYR A 55 -32.72 -1.25 6.01
CA TYR A 55 -33.60 -1.40 7.17
C TYR A 55 -33.16 -0.64 8.41
N PHE A 56 -31.84 -0.51 8.65
CA PHE A 56 -31.33 -0.02 9.94
C PHE A 56 -30.58 1.32 9.87
N VAL A 57 -30.17 1.78 8.69
CA VAL A 57 -29.33 2.98 8.58
C VAL A 57 -30.18 4.17 8.14
N PRO A 58 -30.23 5.26 8.94
CA PRO A 58 -30.92 6.48 8.54
C PRO A 58 -30.38 7.04 7.21
N LEU A 59 -31.28 7.57 6.38
CA LEU A 59 -30.93 8.25 5.13
C LEU A 59 -30.28 9.62 5.36
N THR A 60 -30.50 10.21 6.54
CA THR A 60 -29.95 11.52 6.93
C THR A 60 -28.63 11.36 7.69
N PRO A 61 -27.70 12.34 7.58
CA PRO A 61 -26.47 12.32 8.34
C PRO A 61 -26.70 12.24 9.85
N VAL A 62 -25.94 11.37 10.51
CA VAL A 62 -25.99 11.12 11.95
C VAL A 62 -25.08 12.13 12.66
N ARG A 63 -25.64 13.32 12.95
CA ARG A 63 -24.92 14.44 13.57
C ARG A 63 -24.91 14.40 15.09
N SER A 64 -25.85 13.67 15.70
CA SER A 64 -25.93 13.55 17.16
C SER A 64 -24.87 12.56 17.69
N PRO A 65 -24.14 12.91 18.77
CA PRO A 65 -23.21 11.99 19.42
C PRO A 65 -23.88 10.67 19.85
N HIS A 66 -25.09 10.78 20.41
CA HIS A 66 -25.80 9.65 21.03
C HIS A 66 -26.49 8.70 20.05
N GLN A 67 -26.53 9.04 18.75
CA GLN A 67 -27.13 8.17 17.75
C GLN A 67 -26.12 7.09 17.32
N PRO A 68 -26.48 5.80 17.43
CA PRO A 68 -25.55 4.72 17.12
C PRO A 68 -25.32 4.56 15.61
N LEU A 69 -24.09 4.26 15.22
CA LEU A 69 -23.71 3.91 13.85
C LEU A 69 -24.06 2.45 13.56
N TYR A 70 -25.31 2.16 13.21
CA TYR A 70 -25.79 0.77 13.07
C TYR A 70 -24.95 -0.12 12.14
N ARG A 71 -24.31 0.46 11.10
CA ARG A 71 -23.44 -0.30 10.18
C ARG A 71 -22.28 -1.01 10.87
N THR A 72 -21.80 -0.49 12.01
CA THR A 72 -20.67 -1.10 12.73
C THR A 72 -21.04 -2.47 13.29
N TYR A 73 -22.29 -2.71 13.67
CA TYR A 73 -22.76 -4.03 14.13
C TYR A 73 -22.67 -5.07 13.01
N PHE A 74 -23.18 -4.73 11.81
CA PHE A 74 -23.08 -5.61 10.65
C PHE A 74 -21.61 -5.89 10.29
N PHE A 75 -20.78 -4.84 10.23
CA PHE A 75 -19.36 -4.99 9.94
C PHE A 75 -18.65 -5.90 10.93
N LEU A 76 -18.90 -5.72 12.23
CA LEU A 76 -18.26 -6.55 13.25
C LEU A 76 -18.75 -7.99 13.15
N ALA A 77 -20.06 -8.22 13.07
CA ALA A 77 -20.63 -9.56 12.97
C ALA A 77 -20.07 -10.32 11.76
N PHE A 78 -20.10 -9.69 10.58
CA PHE A 78 -19.55 -10.30 9.37
C PHE A 78 -18.05 -10.52 9.49
N SER A 79 -17.29 -9.54 10.00
CA SER A 79 -15.83 -9.66 10.11
C SER A 79 -15.43 -10.77 11.08
N MET A 80 -16.15 -10.96 12.19
CA MET A 80 -15.89 -12.07 13.11
C MET A 80 -16.09 -13.43 12.45
N ILE A 81 -17.17 -13.61 11.69
CA ILE A 81 -17.44 -14.84 10.93
C ILE A 81 -16.39 -15.05 9.85
N TYR A 82 -16.08 -14.00 9.09
CA TYR A 82 -15.11 -14.02 8.01
C TYR A 82 -13.71 -14.38 8.50
N LEU A 83 -13.26 -13.74 9.60
CA LEU A 83 -11.95 -13.99 10.19
C LEU A 83 -11.86 -15.38 10.84
N TYR A 84 -12.96 -15.89 11.42
CA TYR A 84 -13.01 -17.25 11.93
C TYR A 84 -12.90 -18.27 10.78
N PHE A 85 -13.60 -18.05 9.66
CA PHE A 85 -13.43 -18.89 8.47
C PHE A 85 -11.98 -18.85 7.93
N MET A 86 -11.37 -17.66 7.93
CA MET A 86 -10.00 -17.49 7.45
C MET A 86 -8.94 -18.10 8.36
N TYR A 87 -9.03 -17.90 9.67
CA TYR A 87 -7.94 -18.14 10.61
C TYR A 87 -8.30 -19.12 11.74
N GLY A 88 -9.52 -19.64 11.76
CA GLY A 88 -10.03 -20.55 12.78
C GLY A 88 -9.90 -19.94 14.17
N ASN A 89 -9.33 -20.72 15.10
CA ASN A 89 -9.14 -20.31 16.49
C ASN A 89 -8.08 -19.20 16.67
N SER A 90 -7.28 -18.89 15.63
CA SER A 90 -6.33 -17.78 15.73
C SER A 90 -7.03 -16.42 15.83
N ILE A 91 -8.34 -16.34 15.57
CA ILE A 91 -9.14 -15.14 15.84
C ILE A 91 -9.04 -14.68 17.30
N PHE A 92 -8.91 -15.59 18.26
CA PHE A 92 -8.77 -15.22 19.68
C PHE A 92 -7.47 -14.45 19.93
N LYS A 93 -6.38 -14.81 19.24
CA LYS A 93 -5.09 -14.09 19.29
C LYS A 93 -5.26 -12.69 18.71
N ILE A 94 -5.89 -12.57 17.54
CA ILE A 94 -6.16 -11.29 16.87
C ILE A 94 -6.96 -10.37 17.78
N VAL A 95 -8.10 -10.86 18.30
CA VAL A 95 -8.97 -10.06 19.19
C VAL A 95 -8.21 -9.66 20.44
N ALA A 96 -7.50 -10.58 21.11
CA ALA A 96 -6.74 -10.25 22.32
C ALA A 96 -5.71 -9.13 22.09
N ILE A 97 -4.95 -9.19 20.99
CA ILE A 97 -3.97 -8.16 20.63
C ILE A 97 -4.66 -6.81 20.37
N VAL A 98 -5.75 -6.83 19.60
CA VAL A 98 -6.55 -5.64 19.26
C VAL A 98 -7.15 -5.02 20.54
N SER A 99 -7.68 -5.83 21.46
CA SER A 99 -8.21 -5.40 22.76
C SER A 99 -7.14 -4.81 23.67
N ALA A 100 -5.96 -5.45 23.75
CA ALA A 100 -4.84 -4.94 24.54
C ALA A 100 -4.39 -3.56 24.03
N ASN A 101 -4.33 -3.38 22.71
CA ASN A 101 -4.00 -2.09 22.13
C ASN A 101 -5.03 -0.99 22.45
N TYR A 102 -6.32 -1.31 22.41
CA TYR A 102 -7.39 -0.40 22.81
C TYR A 102 -7.27 0.00 24.29
N ALA A 103 -6.95 -0.97 25.15
CA ALA A 103 -6.76 -0.71 26.57
C ALA A 103 -5.62 0.30 26.81
N ILE A 104 -4.51 0.21 26.07
CA ILE A 104 -3.42 1.20 26.14
C ILE A 104 -3.93 2.62 25.89
N ALA A 105 -4.73 2.82 24.84
CA ALA A 105 -5.31 4.14 24.56
C ALA A 105 -6.27 4.61 25.65
N LYS A 106 -7.21 3.76 26.09
CA LYS A 106 -8.24 4.18 27.06
C LYS A 106 -7.69 4.36 28.48
N LEU A 107 -6.66 3.61 28.87
CA LEU A 107 -5.97 3.78 30.15
C LEU A 107 -5.03 4.99 30.11
N GLY A 108 -4.32 5.19 28.99
CA GLY A 108 -3.40 6.31 28.82
C GLY A 108 -4.09 7.67 28.65
N ARG A 109 -5.27 7.72 28.01
CA ARG A 109 -6.01 8.97 27.73
C ARG A 109 -5.09 10.07 27.17
N SER A 110 -4.93 11.19 27.88
CA SER A 110 -4.09 12.33 27.51
C SER A 110 -2.66 12.26 28.07
N ALA A 111 -2.26 11.13 28.68
CA ALA A 111 -0.92 10.98 29.22
C ALA A 111 0.14 10.95 28.11
N ARG A 112 1.26 11.65 28.34
CA ARG A 112 2.36 11.79 27.36
C ARG A 112 3.02 10.46 26.99
N TRP A 113 2.93 9.44 27.84
CA TRP A 113 3.48 8.11 27.56
C TRP A 113 2.63 7.29 26.58
N MET A 114 1.34 7.65 26.39
CA MET A 114 0.40 6.82 25.62
C MET A 114 0.79 6.62 24.15
N PRO A 115 1.19 7.68 23.41
CA PRO A 115 1.73 7.50 22.05
C PRO A 115 2.92 6.55 22.01
N ALA A 116 3.89 6.71 22.93
CA ALA A 116 5.08 5.86 22.99
C ALA A 116 4.70 4.39 23.28
N ALA A 117 3.83 4.13 24.24
CA ALA A 117 3.37 2.78 24.55
C ALA A 117 2.62 2.14 23.38
N THR A 118 1.82 2.91 22.64
CA THR A 118 1.13 2.43 21.44
C THR A 118 2.11 1.97 20.37
N TRP A 119 3.14 2.78 20.09
CA TRP A 119 4.16 2.42 19.11
C TRP A 119 5.02 1.24 19.57
N ILE A 120 5.48 1.24 20.83
CA ILE A 120 6.27 0.14 21.39
C ILE A 120 5.48 -1.17 21.34
N PHE A 121 4.21 -1.17 21.77
CA PHE A 121 3.36 -2.35 21.74
C PHE A 121 3.17 -2.87 20.31
N ASN A 122 2.78 -2.00 19.36
CA ASN A 122 2.50 -2.43 17.99
C ASN A 122 3.75 -2.93 17.27
N LEU A 123 4.91 -2.30 17.49
CA LEU A 123 6.18 -2.77 16.95
C LEU A 123 6.57 -4.10 17.60
N ALA A 124 6.47 -4.24 18.92
CA ALA A 124 6.76 -5.50 19.60
C ALA A 124 5.89 -6.65 19.07
N ILE A 125 4.58 -6.41 18.87
CA ILE A 125 3.66 -7.39 18.28
C ILE A 125 4.09 -7.76 16.86
N LEU A 126 4.50 -6.79 16.04
CA LEU A 126 5.01 -7.05 14.70
C LEU A 126 6.21 -8.02 14.76
N PHE A 127 7.22 -7.72 15.60
CA PHE A 127 8.40 -8.57 15.77
C PHE A 127 8.06 -9.96 16.32
N MET A 128 7.19 -10.04 17.32
CA MET A 128 6.76 -11.31 17.92
C MET A 128 5.95 -12.16 16.93
N ASN A 129 5.09 -11.53 16.13
CA ASN A 129 4.30 -12.20 15.10
C ASN A 129 5.19 -12.91 14.07
N GLU A 130 6.28 -12.28 13.64
CA GLU A 130 7.27 -12.89 12.75
C GLU A 130 8.07 -13.98 13.46
N ALA A 131 8.65 -13.66 14.63
CA ALA A 131 9.53 -14.56 15.37
C ALA A 131 8.86 -15.89 15.73
N TYR A 132 7.56 -15.87 16.02
CA TYR A 132 6.78 -17.05 16.39
C TYR A 132 5.79 -17.50 15.31
N SER A 133 5.86 -16.94 14.09
CA SER A 133 4.98 -17.30 12.96
C SER A 133 3.48 -17.32 13.31
N GLY A 134 3.03 -16.35 14.13
CA GLY A 134 1.63 -16.22 14.57
C GLY A 134 1.23 -17.01 15.82
N TYR A 135 2.21 -17.49 16.60
CA TYR A 135 2.08 -18.21 17.88
C TYR A 135 1.33 -19.54 17.78
N ARG A 136 1.72 -20.54 18.58
CA ARG A 136 0.92 -21.75 18.80
C ARG A 136 0.33 -21.71 20.20
N PHE A 137 -0.91 -22.13 20.34
CA PHE A 137 -1.57 -22.21 21.64
C PHE A 137 -0.92 -23.30 22.52
N GLY A 138 -0.50 -24.43 21.93
CA GLY A 138 0.21 -25.48 22.64
C GLY A 138 1.56 -25.05 23.21
N ASP A 139 2.25 -24.11 22.55
CA ASP A 139 3.51 -23.54 23.05
C ASP A 139 3.28 -22.61 24.25
N MET A 140 2.08 -22.02 24.38
CA MET A 140 1.72 -21.20 25.54
C MET A 140 1.35 -22.06 26.74
N HIS A 141 0.52 -23.08 26.53
CA HIS A 141 0.14 -24.05 27.56
C HIS A 141 -0.42 -25.32 26.92
N SER A 142 -0.03 -26.49 27.45
CA SER A 142 -0.42 -27.80 26.88
C SER A 142 -1.94 -28.01 26.80
N SER A 143 -2.70 -27.48 27.77
CA SER A 143 -4.17 -27.57 27.76
C SER A 143 -4.85 -26.78 26.64
N LEU A 144 -4.13 -25.89 25.96
CA LEU A 144 -4.64 -25.09 24.85
C LEU A 144 -4.24 -25.66 23.48
N ALA A 145 -3.47 -26.75 23.43
CA ALA A 145 -2.97 -27.33 22.18
C ALA A 145 -4.08 -27.71 21.19
N TRP A 146 -5.24 -28.15 21.70
CA TRP A 146 -6.42 -28.46 20.86
C TRP A 146 -6.92 -27.25 20.06
N LEU A 147 -6.63 -26.02 20.49
CA LEU A 147 -7.00 -24.83 19.74
C LEU A 147 -6.19 -24.68 18.44
N ASP A 148 -5.00 -25.30 18.34
CA ASP A 148 -4.17 -25.24 17.15
C ASP A 148 -4.68 -26.14 15.99
N ASP A 149 -5.65 -27.03 16.25
CA ASP A 149 -6.20 -27.94 15.24
C ASP A 149 -7.08 -27.22 14.21
N ASN A 150 -7.80 -26.18 14.63
CA ASN A 150 -8.64 -25.37 13.75
C ASN A 150 -7.91 -24.11 13.29
N THR A 151 -7.24 -24.21 12.14
CA THR A 151 -6.46 -23.10 11.58
C THR A 151 -7.15 -22.29 10.48
N GLY A 152 -8.43 -22.59 10.16
CA GLY A 152 -9.14 -21.96 9.04
C GLY A 152 -8.50 -22.23 7.67
N THR A 153 -8.84 -21.41 6.68
CA THR A 153 -8.28 -21.52 5.31
C THR A 153 -6.83 -21.07 5.18
N SER A 154 -6.31 -20.28 6.12
CA SER A 154 -4.93 -19.81 6.12
C SER A 154 -4.35 -19.75 7.53
N ARG A 155 -3.14 -20.29 7.70
CA ARG A 155 -2.40 -20.18 8.97
C ARG A 155 -1.70 -18.84 9.17
N ARG A 156 -1.62 -18.02 8.11
CA ARG A 156 -0.77 -16.81 8.05
C ARG A 156 -1.51 -15.54 8.46
N TRP A 157 -2.28 -15.60 9.54
CA TRP A 157 -3.01 -14.45 10.06
C TRP A 157 -2.08 -13.28 10.40
N HIS A 158 -0.88 -13.60 10.91
CA HIS A 158 0.14 -12.65 11.34
C HIS A 158 0.66 -11.76 10.19
N VAL A 159 0.71 -12.27 8.96
CA VAL A 159 1.13 -11.49 7.78
C VAL A 159 0.10 -10.42 7.45
N ASN A 160 -1.18 -10.80 7.41
CA ASN A 160 -2.27 -9.86 7.11
C ASN A 160 -2.49 -8.87 8.26
N PHE A 161 -2.14 -9.26 9.50
CA PHE A 161 -2.22 -8.41 10.67
C PHE A 161 -1.34 -7.15 10.57
N ASN A 162 -0.31 -7.12 9.71
CA ASN A 162 0.51 -5.92 9.51
C ASN A 162 -0.32 -4.71 9.06
N PHE A 163 -1.38 -4.92 8.26
CA PHE A 163 -2.33 -3.86 7.91
C PHE A 163 -3.21 -3.45 9.09
N THR A 164 -3.66 -4.40 9.89
CA THR A 164 -4.44 -4.15 11.11
C THR A 164 -3.63 -3.32 12.11
N MET A 165 -2.33 -3.58 12.27
CA MET A 165 -1.44 -2.82 13.15
C MET A 165 -1.48 -1.32 12.83
N LEU A 166 -1.46 -0.93 11.55
CA LEU A 166 -1.55 0.48 11.12
C LEU A 166 -2.88 1.12 11.55
N ARG A 167 -3.98 0.35 11.54
CA ARG A 167 -5.29 0.81 12.05
C ARG A 167 -5.27 0.99 13.56
N LEU A 168 -4.60 0.10 14.29
CA LEU A 168 -4.52 0.20 15.76
C LEU A 168 -3.80 1.49 16.17
N VAL A 169 -2.66 1.76 15.55
CA VAL A 169 -1.93 3.03 15.72
C VAL A 169 -2.80 4.22 15.31
N SER A 170 -3.54 4.13 14.19
CA SER A 170 -4.43 5.22 13.74
C SER A 170 -5.45 5.59 14.81
N PHE A 171 -6.16 4.60 15.36
CA PHE A 171 -7.17 4.84 16.39
C PHE A 171 -6.57 5.48 17.64
N ASN A 172 -5.47 4.92 18.17
CA ASN A 172 -4.87 5.41 19.41
C ASN A 172 -4.35 6.84 19.25
N MET A 173 -3.71 7.16 18.12
CA MET A 173 -3.19 8.50 17.85
C MET A 173 -4.30 9.50 17.57
N ASP A 174 -5.32 9.13 16.79
CA ASP A 174 -6.50 9.99 16.54
C ASP A 174 -7.24 10.27 17.86
N TYR A 175 -7.37 9.27 18.75
CA TYR A 175 -7.94 9.45 20.09
C TYR A 175 -7.09 10.37 20.97
N TYR A 176 -5.76 10.19 20.98
CA TYR A 176 -4.86 11.07 21.74
C TYR A 176 -5.02 12.53 21.34
N TRP A 177 -5.03 12.78 20.02
CA TRP A 177 -5.11 14.13 19.48
C TRP A 177 -6.51 14.74 19.65
N SER A 178 -7.57 13.94 19.61
CA SER A 178 -8.92 14.44 19.85
C SER A 178 -9.12 14.95 21.29
N LEU A 179 -8.40 14.37 22.26
CA LEU A 179 -8.41 14.85 23.66
C LEU A 179 -7.65 16.17 23.85
N ALA A 180 -6.69 16.47 22.98
CA ALA A 180 -5.92 17.72 23.02
C ALA A 180 -6.58 18.85 22.21
N ALA A 181 -7.54 18.53 21.34
CA ALA A 181 -8.26 19.51 20.53
C ALA A 181 -9.16 20.40 21.40
N THR A 182 -9.08 21.71 21.20
CA THR A 182 -9.89 22.69 21.94
C THR A 182 -11.36 22.60 21.50
N LYS A 183 -12.29 22.87 22.42
CA LYS A 183 -13.74 22.77 22.16
C LYS A 183 -14.22 23.64 20.99
N GLU A 184 -13.59 24.81 20.78
CA GLU A 184 -13.84 25.71 19.65
C GLU A 184 -13.44 25.09 18.30
N THR A 185 -12.24 24.49 18.21
CA THR A 185 -11.75 23.77 17.02
C THR A 185 -12.65 22.59 16.65
N LEU A 186 -13.32 21.99 17.63
CA LEU A 186 -14.24 20.87 17.44
C LEU A 186 -15.66 21.32 17.05
N MET A 187 -16.02 22.60 17.15
CA MET A 187 -17.39 23.11 16.90
C MET A 187 -17.52 23.89 15.58
N GLU A 188 -16.49 24.61 15.14
CA GLU A 188 -16.52 25.33 13.84
C GLU A 188 -16.44 24.39 12.61
N ASP A 189 -15.93 23.17 12.78
CA ASP A 189 -15.58 22.25 11.68
C ASP A 189 -16.62 21.11 11.47
N ARG A 190 -17.85 21.25 11.99
CA ARG A 190 -18.89 20.20 11.96
C ARG A 190 -19.85 20.24 10.78
N ASP A 191 -19.55 21.03 9.77
CA ASP A 191 -20.24 20.93 8.49
C ASP A 191 -19.89 19.61 7.78
N THR A 192 -20.72 19.23 6.81
CA THR A 192 -20.55 17.97 6.08
C THR A 192 -19.17 17.97 5.41
N PRO A 193 -18.28 16.99 5.67
CA PRO A 193 -16.93 17.00 5.12
C PRO A 193 -16.93 17.14 3.59
N HIS A 194 -16.28 18.19 3.11
CA HIS A 194 -16.31 18.56 1.70
C HIS A 194 -15.42 17.64 0.87
N ASN A 195 -14.26 17.24 1.41
CA ASN A 195 -13.30 16.38 0.71
C ASN A 195 -12.65 15.31 1.63
N ASP A 196 -11.86 14.41 1.04
CA ASP A 196 -11.18 13.31 1.75
C ASP A 196 -10.21 13.79 2.83
N LYS A 197 -9.54 14.93 2.62
CA LYS A 197 -8.58 15.50 3.57
C LYS A 197 -9.30 16.00 4.82
N ASP A 198 -10.48 16.60 4.66
CA ASP A 198 -11.31 17.07 5.78
C ASP A 198 -11.73 15.87 6.65
N ARG A 199 -12.19 14.77 6.03
CA ARG A 199 -12.59 13.54 6.77
C ARG A 199 -11.48 12.97 7.65
N VAL A 200 -10.22 13.11 7.21
CA VAL A 200 -9.05 12.64 7.96
C VAL A 200 -8.64 13.66 9.04
N ALA A 201 -8.70 14.96 8.73
CA ALA A 201 -8.27 16.02 9.61
C ALA A 201 -9.22 16.24 10.80
N THR A 202 -10.53 16.23 10.55
CA THR A 202 -11.55 16.49 11.57
C THR A 202 -11.66 15.29 12.54
N PRO A 203 -11.50 15.51 13.85
CA PRO A 203 -11.65 14.44 14.85
C PRO A 203 -13.07 13.85 14.88
N ALA A 204 -13.17 12.55 15.16
CA ALA A 204 -14.46 11.92 15.44
C ALA A 204 -15.07 12.46 16.76
N LEU A 205 -16.36 12.23 17.00
CA LEU A 205 -16.98 12.63 18.26
C LEU A 205 -16.36 11.83 19.42
N ALA A 206 -16.28 12.43 20.60
CA ALA A 206 -15.66 11.77 21.76
C ALA A 206 -16.29 10.39 22.08
N GLU A 207 -17.60 10.26 21.86
CA GLU A 207 -18.38 9.03 22.05
C GLU A 207 -18.08 7.95 20.98
N ASP A 208 -17.56 8.34 19.80
CA ASP A 208 -17.18 7.40 18.75
C ASP A 208 -15.92 6.62 19.07
N TYR A 209 -15.05 7.14 19.96
CA TYR A 209 -13.85 6.46 20.43
C TYR A 209 -14.19 5.39 21.48
N ASN A 210 -15.05 4.45 21.08
CA ASN A 210 -15.53 3.31 21.84
C ASN A 210 -15.05 1.97 21.22
N TYR A 211 -15.16 0.92 22.02
CA TYR A 211 -14.59 -0.39 21.70
C TYR A 211 -15.25 -1.05 20.49
N LEU A 212 -16.56 -0.90 20.34
CA LEU A 212 -17.31 -1.49 19.23
C LEU A 212 -16.84 -0.91 17.89
N TYR A 213 -16.78 0.42 17.79
CA TYR A 213 -16.39 1.09 16.55
C TYR A 213 -14.93 0.85 16.21
N TYR A 214 -14.08 0.80 17.23
CA TYR A 214 -12.69 0.39 17.10
C TYR A 214 -12.55 -1.02 16.51
N LEU A 215 -13.27 -2.02 17.04
CA LEU A 215 -13.24 -3.38 16.49
C LEU A 215 -13.76 -3.44 15.05
N SER A 216 -14.88 -2.79 14.76
CA SER A 216 -15.45 -2.73 13.41
C SER A 216 -14.48 -2.11 12.40
N TYR A 217 -13.76 -1.06 12.80
CA TYR A 217 -12.73 -0.41 11.99
C TYR A 217 -11.49 -1.29 11.79
N ALA A 218 -10.92 -1.81 12.89
CA ALA A 218 -9.72 -2.63 12.86
C ALA A 218 -9.92 -3.90 12.02
N LEU A 219 -11.11 -4.51 12.10
CA LEU A 219 -11.42 -5.79 11.47
C LEU A 219 -12.21 -5.67 10.16
N TYR A 220 -12.47 -4.46 9.65
CA TYR A 220 -13.31 -4.23 8.46
C TYR A 220 -12.89 -5.12 7.27
N ALA A 221 -13.72 -6.14 6.99
CA ALA A 221 -13.40 -7.24 6.07
C ALA A 221 -12.98 -6.80 4.65
N PRO A 222 -13.67 -5.84 3.98
CA PRO A 222 -13.31 -5.44 2.62
C PRO A 222 -11.88 -4.92 2.45
N LEU A 223 -11.25 -4.45 3.52
CA LEU A 223 -9.89 -3.90 3.50
C LEU A 223 -8.95 -4.67 4.44
N TYR A 224 -9.35 -5.82 4.98
CA TYR A 224 -8.58 -6.52 6.02
C TYR A 224 -7.33 -7.21 5.46
N ILE A 225 -7.47 -7.96 4.36
CA ILE A 225 -6.37 -8.76 3.78
C ILE A 225 -5.37 -7.85 3.06
N ALA A 226 -5.89 -7.02 2.16
CA ALA A 226 -5.13 -6.05 1.41
C ALA A 226 -6.08 -4.94 0.97
N GLY A 227 -5.52 -3.85 0.48
CA GLY A 227 -6.30 -2.70 0.01
C GLY A 227 -5.86 -1.42 0.70
N PRO A 228 -6.49 -0.29 0.35
CA PRO A 228 -6.05 0.98 0.86
C PRO A 228 -6.16 1.07 2.38
N ILE A 229 -5.19 1.75 2.99
CA ILE A 229 -5.17 2.06 4.41
C ILE A 229 -6.07 3.26 4.65
N MET A 230 -7.05 3.08 5.52
CA MET A 230 -7.99 4.11 5.94
C MET A 230 -7.73 4.47 7.40
N THR A 231 -7.81 5.76 7.75
CA THR A 231 -7.67 6.24 9.13
C THR A 231 -8.98 6.05 9.91
N PHE A 232 -8.92 6.11 11.24
CA PHE A 232 -10.12 5.92 12.06
C PHE A 232 -11.13 7.05 11.85
N ASN A 233 -10.66 8.30 11.86
CA ASN A 233 -11.51 9.47 11.64
C ASN A 233 -12.20 9.42 10.27
N ASP A 234 -11.48 9.05 9.21
CA ASP A 234 -12.06 8.91 7.86
C ASP A 234 -13.16 7.83 7.83
N PHE A 235 -12.91 6.67 8.43
CA PHE A 235 -13.88 5.59 8.51
C PHE A 235 -15.17 6.02 9.25
N ILE A 236 -15.04 6.63 10.43
CA ILE A 236 -16.20 7.08 11.22
C ILE A 236 -16.94 8.22 10.52
N SER A 237 -16.21 9.15 9.91
CA SER A 237 -16.78 10.27 9.16
C SER A 237 -17.71 9.75 8.04
N GLN A 238 -17.30 8.73 7.30
CA GLN A 238 -18.11 8.14 6.24
C GLN A 238 -19.35 7.38 6.76
N LEU A 239 -19.31 6.88 8.00
CA LEU A 239 -20.48 6.28 8.64
C LEU A 239 -21.49 7.30 9.18
N ARG A 240 -21.00 8.45 9.67
CA ARG A 240 -21.87 9.56 10.12
C ARG A 240 -22.47 10.34 8.96
N TYR A 241 -21.70 10.51 7.89
CA TYR A 241 -22.10 11.26 6.69
C TYR A 241 -22.06 10.34 5.46
N PRO A 242 -22.99 9.36 5.37
CA PRO A 242 -22.98 8.39 4.29
C PRO A 242 -23.20 9.10 2.94
N LYS A 243 -22.23 8.96 2.03
CA LYS A 243 -22.36 9.41 0.65
C LYS A 243 -22.82 8.25 -0.24
N ASN A 244 -23.71 8.54 -1.18
CA ASN A 244 -24.09 7.57 -2.20
C ASN A 244 -23.07 7.62 -3.33
N ILE A 245 -22.28 6.56 -3.45
CA ILE A 245 -21.34 6.39 -4.55
C ILE A 245 -22.16 6.11 -5.81
N PRO A 246 -22.08 6.95 -6.87
CA PRO A 246 -22.86 6.74 -8.08
C PRO A 246 -22.50 5.41 -8.75
N ILE A 247 -23.51 4.67 -9.23
CA ILE A 247 -23.29 3.41 -9.95
C ILE A 247 -22.34 3.57 -11.15
N LYS A 248 -22.40 4.72 -11.83
CA LYS A 248 -21.47 5.08 -12.91
C LYS A 248 -20.01 5.06 -12.46
N SER A 249 -19.72 5.58 -11.26
CA SER A 249 -18.38 5.55 -10.68
C SER A 249 -17.95 4.12 -10.35
N LEU A 250 -18.86 3.31 -9.80
CA LEU A 250 -18.59 1.90 -9.51
C LEU A 250 -18.28 1.10 -10.78
N LEU A 251 -19.09 1.25 -11.83
CA LEU A 251 -18.89 0.61 -13.12
C LEU A 251 -17.59 1.06 -13.79
N LEU A 252 -17.23 2.35 -13.70
CA LEU A 252 -15.95 2.85 -14.21
C LEU A 252 -14.77 2.19 -13.50
N TRP A 253 -14.82 2.07 -12.17
CA TRP A 253 -13.76 1.42 -11.39
C TRP A 253 -13.70 -0.09 -11.62
N ALA A 254 -14.85 -0.74 -11.78
CA ALA A 254 -14.93 -2.15 -12.18
C ALA A 254 -14.30 -2.37 -13.57
N GLY A 255 -14.62 -1.51 -14.55
CA GLY A 255 -14.01 -1.54 -15.88
C GLY A 255 -12.51 -1.31 -15.85
N ARG A 256 -12.02 -0.38 -15.03
CA ARG A 256 -10.57 -0.15 -14.82
C ARG A 256 -9.87 -1.37 -14.21
N LEU A 257 -10.49 -2.02 -13.23
CA LEU A 257 -9.97 -3.23 -12.62
C LEU A 257 -9.94 -4.38 -13.63
N ALA A 258 -11.03 -4.60 -14.36
CA ALA A 258 -11.13 -5.63 -15.39
C ALA A 258 -10.07 -5.42 -16.48
N PHE A 259 -9.89 -4.18 -16.97
CA PHE A 259 -8.86 -3.86 -17.94
C PHE A 259 -7.44 -4.14 -17.41
N SER A 260 -7.15 -3.74 -16.16
CA SER A 260 -5.85 -4.03 -15.54
C SER A 260 -5.61 -5.53 -15.38
N PHE A 261 -6.63 -6.29 -14.96
CA PHE A 261 -6.55 -7.73 -14.81
C PHE A 261 -6.33 -8.43 -16.16
N LEU A 262 -7.10 -8.08 -17.19
CA LEU A 262 -6.92 -8.62 -18.54
C LEU A 262 -5.55 -8.28 -19.13
N THR A 263 -5.03 -7.07 -18.84
CA THR A 263 -3.67 -6.69 -19.23
C THR A 263 -2.64 -7.61 -18.56
N MET A 264 -2.79 -7.91 -17.27
CA MET A 264 -1.91 -8.83 -16.57
C MET A 264 -1.98 -10.25 -17.14
N GLU A 265 -3.18 -10.78 -17.36
CA GLU A 265 -3.36 -12.11 -17.95
C GLU A 265 -2.72 -12.18 -19.35
N PHE A 266 -2.96 -11.17 -20.19
CA PHE A 266 -2.33 -11.08 -21.50
C PHE A 266 -0.80 -11.03 -21.38
N THR A 267 -0.25 -10.11 -20.58
CA THR A 267 1.20 -9.97 -20.45
C THR A 267 1.86 -11.24 -19.90
N SER A 268 1.26 -11.90 -18.92
CA SER A 268 1.80 -13.13 -18.34
C SER A 268 1.83 -14.32 -19.30
N HIS A 269 1.08 -14.29 -20.41
CA HIS A 269 1.15 -15.30 -21.48
C HIS A 269 2.34 -15.10 -22.43
N TYR A 270 2.83 -13.87 -22.58
CA TYR A 270 3.88 -13.55 -23.56
C TYR A 270 5.20 -13.12 -22.92
N MET A 271 5.17 -12.69 -21.66
CA MET A 271 6.30 -12.07 -20.98
C MET A 271 6.53 -12.75 -19.63
N TYR A 272 7.29 -13.86 -19.65
CA TYR A 272 7.58 -14.70 -18.48
C TYR A 272 8.66 -14.11 -17.55
N MET A 273 8.57 -12.80 -17.28
CA MET A 273 9.64 -12.02 -16.64
C MET A 273 9.87 -12.42 -15.18
N VAL A 274 8.84 -12.90 -14.47
CA VAL A 274 8.98 -13.32 -13.08
C VAL A 274 9.64 -14.69 -13.02
N ALA A 275 9.21 -15.62 -13.88
CA ALA A 275 9.81 -16.94 -13.99
C ALA A 275 11.29 -16.85 -14.39
N ILE A 276 11.60 -16.07 -15.43
CA ILE A 276 12.97 -15.81 -15.89
C ILE A 276 13.82 -15.21 -14.77
N SER A 277 13.29 -14.23 -14.04
CA SER A 277 14.03 -13.57 -12.95
C SER A 277 14.32 -14.49 -11.77
N LYS A 278 13.40 -15.39 -11.43
CA LYS A 278 13.58 -16.35 -10.34
C LYS A 278 14.65 -17.38 -10.64
N THR A 279 14.76 -17.80 -11.89
CA THR A 279 15.71 -18.83 -12.32
C THR A 279 17.00 -18.24 -12.89
N LYS A 280 17.07 -16.90 -13.00
CA LYS A 280 18.18 -16.16 -13.62
C LYS A 280 18.46 -16.65 -15.05
N ALA A 281 17.41 -16.97 -15.79
CA ALA A 281 17.47 -17.62 -17.10
C ALA A 281 17.76 -16.64 -18.25
N TRP A 282 18.90 -15.95 -18.18
CA TRP A 282 19.35 -14.96 -19.16
C TRP A 282 20.80 -15.18 -19.60
N ASP A 283 21.26 -16.43 -19.56
CA ASP A 283 22.62 -16.77 -19.97
C ASP A 283 22.83 -16.42 -21.44
N ASN A 284 23.89 -15.65 -21.72
CA ASN A 284 24.26 -15.10 -23.03
C ASN A 284 23.22 -14.14 -23.65
N ASP A 285 22.23 -13.66 -22.89
CA ASP A 285 21.32 -12.63 -23.38
C ASP A 285 22.06 -11.28 -23.52
N PRO A 286 21.81 -10.50 -24.58
CA PRO A 286 22.34 -9.15 -24.70
C PRO A 286 21.97 -8.27 -23.49
N ILE A 287 22.87 -7.36 -23.10
CA ILE A 287 22.70 -6.50 -21.92
C ILE A 287 21.37 -5.72 -21.93
N LEU A 288 20.93 -5.25 -23.11
CA LEU A 288 19.65 -4.58 -23.26
C LEU A 288 18.47 -5.50 -22.89
N GLN A 289 18.51 -6.78 -23.24
CA GLN A 289 17.46 -7.73 -22.89
C GLN A 289 17.39 -7.96 -21.38
N ILE A 290 18.55 -8.10 -20.72
CA ILE A 290 18.65 -8.21 -19.25
C ILE A 290 18.03 -6.96 -18.58
N CYS A 291 18.38 -5.76 -19.07
CA CYS A 291 17.78 -4.51 -18.60
C CYS A 291 16.25 -4.49 -18.79
N MET A 292 15.75 -5.00 -19.91
CA MET A 292 14.31 -5.07 -20.20
C MET A 292 13.58 -6.10 -19.34
N ILE A 293 14.19 -7.24 -19.03
CA ILE A 293 13.66 -8.23 -18.07
C ILE A 293 13.48 -7.55 -16.71
N GLY A 294 14.52 -6.85 -16.23
CA GLY A 294 14.46 -6.10 -14.98
C GLY A 294 13.36 -5.03 -14.98
N PHE A 295 13.31 -4.20 -16.02
CA PHE A 295 12.29 -3.15 -16.15
C PHE A 295 10.87 -3.71 -16.17
N PHE A 296 10.59 -4.73 -16.99
CA PHE A 296 9.25 -5.31 -17.06
C PHE A 296 8.87 -6.09 -15.82
N ASN A 297 9.82 -6.70 -15.11
CA ASN A 297 9.57 -7.29 -13.80
C ASN A 297 9.05 -6.22 -12.81
N LEU A 298 9.67 -5.03 -12.77
CA LEU A 298 9.17 -3.91 -11.96
C LEU A 298 7.77 -3.44 -12.39
N VAL A 299 7.48 -3.41 -13.70
CA VAL A 299 6.14 -3.09 -14.23
C VAL A 299 5.11 -4.14 -13.80
N LEU A 300 5.45 -5.43 -13.82
CA LEU A 300 4.56 -6.50 -13.36
C LEU A 300 4.32 -6.43 -11.85
N ILE A 301 5.34 -6.10 -11.05
CA ILE A 301 5.15 -5.86 -9.60
C ILE A 301 4.17 -4.71 -9.37
N TRP A 302 4.31 -3.60 -10.11
CA TRP A 302 3.36 -2.49 -10.05
C TRP A 302 1.94 -2.92 -10.43
N LEU A 303 1.78 -3.63 -11.55
CA LEU A 303 0.48 -4.06 -12.06
C LEU A 303 -0.21 -5.04 -11.12
N LYS A 304 0.54 -5.98 -10.53
CA LYS A 304 0.06 -6.91 -9.50
C LYS A 304 -0.56 -6.16 -8.33
N LEU A 305 0.20 -5.25 -7.72
CA LEU A 305 -0.25 -4.53 -6.52
C LEU A 305 -1.44 -3.62 -6.84
N MET A 306 -1.42 -2.97 -8.02
CA MET A 306 -2.53 -2.19 -8.54
C MET A 306 -3.82 -2.99 -8.63
N ILE A 307 -3.78 -4.21 -9.20
CA ILE A 307 -4.96 -5.09 -9.34
C ILE A 307 -5.51 -5.47 -7.96
N ILE A 308 -4.65 -5.99 -7.08
CA ILE A 308 -5.04 -6.45 -5.75
C ILE A 308 -5.67 -5.31 -4.95
N TRP A 309 -5.03 -4.14 -4.90
CA TRP A 309 -5.55 -3.00 -4.14
C TRP A 309 -6.83 -2.42 -4.73
N ARG A 310 -6.96 -2.39 -6.07
CA ARG A 310 -8.20 -1.94 -6.72
C ARG A 310 -9.36 -2.91 -6.49
N PHE A 311 -9.10 -4.21 -6.40
CA PHE A 311 -10.12 -5.20 -6.07
C PHE A 311 -10.75 -4.91 -4.70
N PHE A 312 -9.92 -4.82 -3.66
CA PHE A 312 -10.39 -4.54 -2.29
C PHE A 312 -10.99 -3.13 -2.15
N ARG A 313 -10.43 -2.14 -2.86
CA ARG A 313 -11.03 -0.80 -2.96
C ARG A 313 -12.42 -0.85 -3.59
N LEU A 314 -12.61 -1.60 -4.67
CA LEU A 314 -13.90 -1.75 -5.35
C LEU A 314 -14.93 -2.42 -4.44
N TRP A 315 -14.51 -3.41 -3.65
CA TRP A 315 -15.36 -4.01 -2.62
C TRP A 315 -15.81 -2.97 -1.59
N ALA A 316 -14.90 -2.20 -1.01
CA ALA A 316 -15.24 -1.13 -0.07
C ALA A 316 -16.18 -0.07 -0.71
N MET A 317 -15.93 0.31 -1.96
CA MET A 317 -16.80 1.26 -2.68
C MET A 317 -18.20 0.69 -2.96
N ALA A 318 -18.31 -0.59 -3.33
CA ALA A 318 -19.61 -1.22 -3.49
C ALA A 318 -20.40 -1.24 -2.16
N ASP A 319 -19.69 -1.32 -1.03
CA ASP A 319 -20.25 -1.21 0.32
C ASP A 319 -20.54 0.24 0.77
N GLY A 320 -20.22 1.24 -0.05
CA GLY A 320 -20.44 2.66 0.26
C GLY A 320 -19.34 3.32 1.08
N ILE A 321 -18.15 2.73 1.14
CA ILE A 321 -16.95 3.29 1.79
C ILE A 321 -15.91 3.66 0.71
N GLU A 322 -15.60 4.95 0.60
CA GLU A 322 -14.60 5.48 -0.32
C GLU A 322 -13.19 5.37 0.28
N ALA A 323 -12.45 4.36 -0.17
CA ALA A 323 -11.05 4.19 0.18
C ALA A 323 -10.11 4.90 -0.83
N PRO A 324 -8.93 5.41 -0.41
CA PRO A 324 -8.01 6.10 -1.32
C PRO A 324 -7.47 5.18 -2.44
N GLU A 325 -7.28 5.70 -3.65
CA GLU A 325 -6.61 4.93 -4.72
C GLU A 325 -5.10 4.84 -4.44
N ASN A 326 -4.54 3.63 -4.46
CA ASN A 326 -3.14 3.38 -4.11
C ASN A 326 -2.14 3.62 -5.24
N MET A 327 -2.53 3.39 -6.51
CA MET A 327 -1.64 3.55 -7.66
C MET A 327 -2.20 4.64 -8.58
N ILE A 328 -1.76 5.88 -8.33
CA ILE A 328 -2.25 7.05 -9.09
C ILE A 328 -1.59 7.13 -10.47
N ARG A 329 -0.32 6.70 -10.55
CA ARG A 329 0.49 6.78 -11.76
C ARG A 329 1.13 5.43 -12.07
N CYS A 330 1.38 5.21 -13.36
CA CYS A 330 2.21 4.09 -13.80
C CYS A 330 3.63 4.25 -13.26
N VAL A 331 4.30 3.16 -12.90
CA VAL A 331 5.70 3.16 -12.45
C VAL A 331 6.61 3.87 -13.45
N ALA A 332 6.36 3.70 -14.75
CA ALA A 332 7.11 4.36 -15.83
C ALA A 332 6.70 5.82 -16.09
N ASN A 333 5.75 6.39 -15.34
CA ASN A 333 5.28 7.78 -15.45
C ASN A 333 5.65 8.59 -14.20
N ASN A 334 6.88 8.45 -13.72
CA ASN A 334 7.44 9.20 -12.60
C ASN A 334 8.91 9.57 -12.89
N TYR A 335 9.21 10.87 -12.92
CA TYR A 335 10.56 11.41 -13.06
C TYR A 335 11.20 11.84 -11.74
N SER A 336 10.40 11.91 -10.67
CA SER A 336 10.80 12.34 -9.33
C SER A 336 10.71 11.14 -8.40
N ALA A 337 11.74 10.88 -7.60
CA ALA A 337 11.72 9.83 -6.61
C ALA A 337 10.75 10.17 -5.48
N LEU A 338 10.71 11.44 -5.03
CA LEU A 338 9.71 11.91 -4.07
C LEU A 338 8.28 11.76 -4.59
N GLY A 339 8.04 12.16 -5.85
CA GLY A 339 6.74 12.03 -6.50
C GLY A 339 6.32 10.57 -6.73
N PHE A 340 7.30 9.70 -6.99
CA PHE A 340 7.08 8.25 -7.03
C PHE A 340 6.55 7.75 -5.69
N TRP A 341 7.21 8.04 -4.57
CA TRP A 341 6.79 7.55 -3.25
C TRP A 341 5.46 8.11 -2.74
N ARG A 342 5.06 9.30 -3.21
CA ARG A 342 3.74 9.88 -2.90
C ARG A 342 2.61 9.30 -3.76
N SER A 343 2.94 8.79 -4.95
CA SER A 343 1.97 8.18 -5.87
C SER A 343 1.89 6.66 -5.81
N TRP A 344 2.94 6.01 -5.30
CA TRP A 344 3.02 4.59 -5.01
C TRP A 344 2.45 4.29 -3.63
N HIS A 345 1.54 3.31 -3.54
CA HIS A 345 0.87 2.94 -2.29
C HIS A 345 0.33 4.17 -1.53
N LYS A 346 -0.36 5.07 -2.26
CA LYS A 346 -0.74 6.41 -1.76
C LYS A 346 -1.38 6.40 -0.37
N SER A 347 -2.29 5.46 -0.09
CA SER A 347 -2.94 5.40 1.22
C SER A 347 -1.94 5.16 2.37
N TYR A 348 -0.92 4.33 2.13
CA TYR A 348 0.17 4.14 3.08
C TYR A 348 1.03 5.37 3.22
N ASN A 349 1.35 6.06 2.11
CA ASN A 349 2.07 7.33 2.17
C ASN A 349 1.31 8.37 3.00
N LEU A 350 0.00 8.52 2.80
CA LEU A 350 -0.86 9.41 3.59
C LEU A 350 -0.85 9.04 5.08
N TRP A 351 -0.90 7.75 5.38
CA TRP A 351 -0.81 7.22 6.73
C TRP A 351 0.54 7.57 7.39
N ILE A 352 1.64 7.29 6.70
CA ILE A 352 3.01 7.61 7.15
C ILE A 352 3.17 9.10 7.39
N VAL A 353 2.65 9.94 6.48
CA VAL A 353 2.73 11.39 6.60
C VAL A 353 2.03 11.84 7.90
N ARG A 354 0.83 11.32 8.17
CA ARG A 354 0.03 11.69 9.34
C ARG A 354 0.63 11.19 10.65
N TYR A 355 1.02 9.93 10.74
CA TYR A 355 1.36 9.29 12.03
C TYR A 355 2.86 9.23 12.34
N VAL A 356 3.73 9.44 11.34
CA VAL A 356 5.19 9.40 11.51
C VAL A 356 5.82 10.73 11.12
N TYR A 357 5.64 11.19 9.89
CA TYR A 357 6.36 12.35 9.36
C TYR A 357 5.98 13.67 10.06
N VAL A 358 4.68 13.99 10.17
CA VAL A 358 4.21 15.23 10.80
C VAL A 358 4.56 15.29 12.28
N PRO A 359 4.33 14.25 13.10
CA PRO A 359 4.71 14.24 14.52
C PRO A 359 6.23 14.42 14.77
N LEU A 360 7.08 14.01 13.83
CA LEU A 360 8.54 14.17 13.93
C LEU A 360 9.05 15.56 13.49
N GLY A 361 8.17 16.52 13.22
CA GLY A 361 8.52 17.90 12.83
C GLY A 361 8.32 18.20 11.34
N GLY A 362 7.82 17.24 10.56
CA GLY A 362 7.41 17.45 9.18
C GLY A 362 8.54 17.94 8.28
N THR A 363 8.29 19.01 7.54
CA THR A 363 9.26 19.56 6.57
C THR A 363 10.51 20.15 7.23
N ARG A 364 10.43 20.56 8.51
CA ARG A 364 11.57 21.14 9.24
C ARG A 364 12.69 20.13 9.48
N THR A 365 12.33 18.86 9.62
CA THR A 365 13.23 17.73 9.92
C THR A 365 13.26 16.71 8.77
N ALA A 366 13.03 17.16 7.53
CA ALA A 366 12.78 16.29 6.39
C ALA A 366 13.83 15.18 6.17
N MET A 367 15.13 15.46 6.33
CA MET A 367 16.19 14.44 6.15
C MET A 367 16.11 13.33 7.22
N TYR A 368 15.95 13.73 8.49
CA TYR A 368 15.78 12.79 9.60
C TYR A 368 14.49 11.97 9.41
N ASN A 369 13.40 12.62 9.02
CA ASN A 369 12.12 11.96 8.83
C ASN A 369 12.18 10.95 7.68
N ILE A 370 12.87 11.23 6.57
CA ILE A 370 13.05 10.29 5.47
C ILE A 370 13.72 9.01 5.98
N PHE A 371 14.81 9.14 6.74
CA PHE A 371 15.52 7.98 7.30
C PHE A 371 14.61 7.14 8.23
N VAL A 372 13.90 7.79 9.14
CA VAL A 372 12.98 7.09 10.06
C VAL A 372 11.81 6.44 9.30
N VAL A 373 11.23 7.15 8.34
CA VAL A 373 10.12 6.65 7.51
C VAL A 373 10.54 5.41 6.73
N PHE A 374 11.65 5.44 6.01
CA PHE A 374 12.09 4.28 5.23
C PHE A 374 12.56 3.12 6.11
N THR A 375 13.10 3.40 7.29
CA THR A 375 13.38 2.37 8.31
C THR A 375 12.08 1.69 8.75
N PHE A 376 11.04 2.46 9.07
CA PHE A 376 9.74 1.90 9.43
C PHE A 376 9.11 1.13 8.26
N VAL A 377 9.17 1.65 7.03
CA VAL A 377 8.66 0.96 5.84
C VAL A 377 9.36 -0.38 5.65
N ALA A 378 10.69 -0.45 5.81
CA ALA A 378 11.43 -1.70 5.73
C ALA A 378 11.02 -2.69 6.83
N VAL A 379 10.99 -2.25 8.09
CA VAL A 379 10.58 -3.08 9.23
C VAL A 379 9.15 -3.59 9.09
N TRP A 380 8.23 -2.76 8.61
CA TRP A 380 6.83 -3.14 8.40
C TRP A 380 6.65 -4.17 7.28
N HIS A 381 7.49 -4.13 6.25
CA HIS A 381 7.44 -5.06 5.12
C HIS A 381 8.16 -6.38 5.37
N ASP A 382 9.35 -6.35 5.98
CA ASP A 382 10.15 -7.55 6.27
C ASP A 382 11.00 -7.35 7.53
N ILE A 383 10.63 -8.08 8.58
CA ILE A 383 11.32 -8.06 9.87
C ILE A 383 12.66 -8.79 9.82
N ASN A 384 12.92 -9.64 8.81
CA ASN A 384 14.23 -10.29 8.62
C ASN A 384 15.34 -9.29 8.24
N LEU A 385 15.02 -7.98 8.22
CA LEU A 385 15.92 -6.86 7.96
C LEU A 385 16.63 -6.91 6.60
N LYS A 386 16.28 -7.86 5.72
CA LYS A 386 16.81 -7.94 4.36
C LYS A 386 16.42 -6.69 3.57
N LEU A 387 15.22 -6.18 3.80
CA LEU A 387 14.74 -4.92 3.22
C LEU A 387 15.26 -3.67 3.93
N LEU A 388 15.94 -3.78 5.08
CA LEU A 388 16.45 -2.61 5.80
C LEU A 388 17.57 -1.93 5.02
N ALA A 389 18.51 -2.72 4.50
CA ALA A 389 19.58 -2.23 3.62
C ALA A 389 19.02 -1.54 2.37
N TRP A 390 17.95 -2.11 1.79
CA TRP A 390 17.23 -1.48 0.69
C TRP A 390 16.60 -0.15 1.12
N GLY A 391 15.88 -0.08 2.25
CA GLY A 391 15.25 1.15 2.73
C GLY A 391 16.25 2.29 2.95
N TRP A 392 17.44 1.98 3.46
CA TRP A 392 18.52 2.95 3.64
C TRP A 392 19.14 3.39 2.31
N LEU A 393 19.31 2.46 1.36
CA LEU A 393 19.76 2.80 0.01
C LEU A 393 18.80 3.77 -0.67
N ILE A 394 17.49 3.54 -0.54
CA ILE A 394 16.45 4.43 -1.07
C ILE A 394 16.51 5.80 -0.39
N SER A 395 16.68 5.84 0.94
CA SER A 395 16.83 7.10 1.69
C SER A 395 18.01 7.93 1.18
N LEU A 396 19.15 7.27 0.91
CA LEU A 396 20.33 7.90 0.34
C LEU A 396 20.07 8.42 -1.08
N PHE A 397 19.40 7.64 -1.92
CA PHE A 397 19.12 7.99 -3.32
C PHE A 397 18.11 9.12 -3.51
N ILE A 398 17.31 9.43 -2.49
CA ILE A 398 16.41 10.59 -2.49
C ILE A 398 17.15 11.89 -2.14
N LEU A 399 18.26 11.84 -1.41
CA LEU A 399 19.00 13.04 -1.00
C LEU A 399 19.51 13.89 -2.17
N PRO A 400 20.07 13.33 -3.26
CA PRO A 400 20.46 14.11 -4.43
C PRO A 400 19.31 14.95 -5.00
N GLU A 401 18.10 14.39 -5.09
CA GLU A 401 16.93 15.13 -5.56
C GLU A 401 16.60 16.31 -4.65
N ILE A 402 16.64 16.11 -3.32
CA ILE A 402 16.34 17.16 -2.34
C ILE A 402 17.40 18.27 -2.40
N ILE A 403 18.68 17.90 -2.47
CA ILE A 403 19.78 18.86 -2.54
C ILE A 403 19.70 19.62 -3.86
N ALA A 404 19.53 18.94 -4.99
CA ALA A 404 19.39 19.56 -6.30
C ALA A 404 18.18 20.50 -6.37
N GLY A 405 17.03 20.11 -5.79
CA GLY A 405 15.83 20.96 -5.73
C GLY A 405 16.02 22.23 -4.90
N LYS A 406 16.92 22.22 -3.89
CA LYS A 406 17.29 23.41 -3.11
C LYS A 406 18.32 24.29 -3.83
N VAL A 407 19.35 23.69 -4.43
CA VAL A 407 20.44 24.40 -5.12
C VAL A 407 19.97 25.00 -6.45
N PHE A 408 19.21 24.23 -7.21
CA PHE A 408 18.65 24.59 -8.51
C PHE A 408 17.15 24.87 -8.39
N SER A 409 16.76 25.75 -7.47
CA SER A 409 15.35 26.08 -7.26
C SER A 409 14.75 26.78 -8.47
N LYS A 410 13.45 26.51 -8.74
CA LYS A 410 12.72 27.13 -9.85
C LYS A 410 12.67 28.67 -9.73
N GLU A 411 12.64 29.19 -8.51
CA GLU A 411 12.63 30.65 -8.26
C GLU A 411 13.89 31.33 -8.76
N LYS A 412 15.06 30.69 -8.58
CA LYS A 412 16.36 31.27 -8.93
C LYS A 412 16.77 30.96 -10.37
N TRP A 413 16.42 29.78 -10.87
CA TRP A 413 16.92 29.27 -12.16
C TRP A 413 15.84 29.12 -13.23
N GLY A 414 14.56 29.36 -12.91
CA GLY A 414 13.44 29.10 -13.82
C GLY A 414 13.40 29.97 -15.07
N SER A 415 14.07 31.13 -15.07
CA SER A 415 14.21 32.01 -16.25
C SER A 415 15.27 31.50 -17.24
N TRP A 416 16.13 30.57 -16.84
CA TRP A 416 17.16 30.04 -17.71
C TRP A 416 16.55 29.07 -18.74
N PRO A 417 16.74 29.28 -20.07
CA PRO A 417 16.11 28.45 -21.10
C PRO A 417 16.43 26.95 -21.00
N TYR A 418 17.62 26.61 -20.50
CA TYR A 418 18.06 25.22 -20.35
C TYR A 418 17.70 24.60 -19.00
N TYR A 419 17.01 25.32 -18.11
CA TYR A 419 16.61 24.82 -16.80
C TYR A 419 15.78 23.53 -16.90
N ARG A 420 14.86 23.46 -17.88
CA ARG A 420 14.08 22.24 -18.14
C ARG A 420 14.95 21.05 -18.55
N HIS A 421 16.03 21.28 -19.31
CA HIS A 421 16.96 20.23 -19.69
C HIS A 421 17.81 19.78 -18.49
N LEU A 422 18.25 20.71 -17.65
CA LEU A 422 18.92 20.38 -16.38
C LEU A 422 18.03 19.52 -15.48
N CYS A 423 16.76 19.88 -15.32
CA CYS A 423 15.79 19.07 -14.59
C CYS A 423 15.60 17.67 -15.19
N ALA A 424 15.63 17.55 -16.53
CA ALA A 424 15.51 16.25 -17.19
C ALA A 424 16.76 15.39 -16.96
N VAL A 425 17.97 15.96 -16.94
CA VAL A 425 19.18 15.21 -16.54
C VAL A 425 19.05 14.70 -15.11
N GLY A 426 18.61 15.56 -14.18
CA GLY A 426 18.33 15.15 -12.80
C GLY A 426 17.28 14.03 -12.69
N ALA A 427 16.20 14.13 -13.49
CA ALA A 427 15.16 13.11 -13.57
C ALA A 427 15.70 11.76 -14.06
N VAL A 428 16.54 11.75 -15.09
CA VAL A 428 17.20 10.52 -15.57
C VAL A 428 18.02 9.88 -14.45
N GLY A 429 18.80 10.68 -13.72
CA GLY A 429 19.53 10.21 -12.53
C GLY A 429 18.61 9.56 -11.49
N ASN A 430 17.50 10.23 -11.15
CA ASN A 430 16.51 9.70 -10.20
C ASN A 430 15.90 8.37 -10.67
N ILE A 431 15.50 8.28 -11.94
CA ILE A 431 14.89 7.06 -12.51
C ILE A 431 15.90 5.91 -12.45
N ILE A 432 17.15 6.13 -12.85
CA ILE A 432 18.20 5.10 -12.84
C ILE A 432 18.50 4.64 -11.41
N MET A 433 18.70 5.57 -10.48
CA MET A 433 18.92 5.21 -9.06
C MET A 433 17.76 4.39 -8.51
N MET A 434 16.53 4.77 -8.86
CA MET A 434 15.33 4.06 -8.41
C MET A 434 15.20 2.68 -9.05
N MET A 435 15.53 2.53 -10.32
CA MET A 435 15.58 1.23 -10.98
C MET A 435 16.63 0.33 -10.35
N ILE A 436 17.87 0.82 -10.17
CA ILE A 436 18.97 0.06 -9.58
C ILE A 436 18.60 -0.44 -8.17
N ALA A 437 18.11 0.45 -7.29
CA ALA A 437 17.75 0.06 -5.93
C ALA A 437 16.68 -1.03 -5.89
N ASN A 438 15.66 -0.93 -6.75
CA ASN A 438 14.58 -1.91 -6.79
C ASN A 438 14.98 -3.22 -7.49
N LEU A 439 15.88 -3.18 -8.48
CA LEU A 439 16.44 -4.39 -9.09
C LEU A 439 17.29 -5.18 -8.10
N VAL A 440 18.09 -4.49 -7.28
CA VAL A 440 18.84 -5.11 -6.18
C VAL A 440 17.89 -5.74 -5.16
N GLY A 441 16.84 -5.02 -4.76
CA GLY A 441 15.92 -5.46 -3.71
C GLY A 441 14.95 -6.57 -4.11
N PHE A 442 14.45 -6.57 -5.35
CA PHE A 442 13.28 -7.38 -5.72
C PHE A 442 13.43 -8.28 -6.95
N CYS A 443 14.49 -8.13 -7.76
CA CYS A 443 14.59 -8.86 -9.03
C CYS A 443 15.89 -9.68 -9.15
N ILE A 444 17.04 -9.01 -9.16
CA ILE A 444 18.31 -9.58 -9.64
C ILE A 444 19.30 -9.82 -8.47
N GLY A 445 19.17 -9.07 -7.38
CA GLY A 445 20.10 -9.12 -6.25
C GLY A 445 21.43 -8.40 -6.54
N LEU A 446 22.30 -8.33 -5.53
CA LEU A 446 23.57 -7.61 -5.61
C LEU A 446 24.51 -8.18 -6.68
N ASP A 447 24.61 -9.51 -6.77
CA ASP A 447 25.57 -10.15 -7.67
C ASP A 447 25.18 -9.96 -9.15
N GLY A 448 23.89 -10.10 -9.48
CA GLY A 448 23.46 -9.88 -10.85
C GLY A 448 23.48 -8.39 -11.25
N VAL A 449 23.28 -7.45 -10.30
CA VAL A 449 23.49 -6.01 -10.59
C VAL A 449 24.96 -5.70 -10.79
N LYS A 450 25.88 -6.31 -10.03
CA LYS A 450 27.33 -6.16 -10.27
C LYS A 450 27.73 -6.66 -11.65
N LEU A 451 27.23 -7.81 -12.07
CA LEU A 451 27.46 -8.35 -13.41
C LEU A 451 26.90 -7.42 -14.49
N MET A 452 25.65 -6.97 -14.33
CA MET A 452 25.01 -6.04 -15.27
C MET A 452 25.82 -4.73 -15.38
N LEU A 453 26.27 -4.17 -14.25
CA LEU A 453 27.08 -2.94 -14.24
C LEU A 453 28.47 -3.19 -14.85
N SER A 454 29.12 -4.32 -14.54
CA SER A 454 30.43 -4.61 -15.13
C SER A 454 30.35 -4.73 -16.64
N ASP A 455 29.31 -5.38 -17.15
CA ASP A 455 29.12 -5.57 -18.58
C ASP A 455 28.74 -4.25 -19.27
N LEU A 456 27.94 -3.40 -18.60
CA LEU A 456 27.57 -2.07 -19.09
C LEU A 456 28.78 -1.14 -19.24
N PHE A 457 29.73 -1.17 -18.31
CA PHE A 457 30.88 -0.25 -18.32
C PHE A 457 32.12 -0.80 -19.02
N LYS A 458 32.26 -2.12 -19.19
CA LYS A 458 33.46 -2.74 -19.78
C LYS A 458 33.33 -3.07 -21.28
N THR A 459 32.12 -3.14 -21.82
CA THR A 459 31.89 -3.52 -23.23
C THR A 459 31.45 -2.33 -24.07
N ALA A 460 31.83 -2.29 -25.35
CA ALA A 460 31.39 -1.25 -26.28
C ALA A 460 29.86 -1.26 -26.46
N ASP A 461 29.26 -2.44 -26.53
CA ASP A 461 27.80 -2.63 -26.58
C ASP A 461 27.11 -2.11 -25.31
N GLY A 462 27.76 -2.29 -24.15
CA GLY A 462 27.32 -1.73 -22.88
C GLY A 462 27.26 -0.21 -22.90
N TRP A 463 28.29 0.46 -23.41
CA TRP A 463 28.32 1.92 -23.57
C TRP A 463 27.24 2.42 -24.53
N ILE A 464 27.06 1.77 -25.68
CA ILE A 464 26.00 2.12 -26.65
C ILE A 464 24.62 1.97 -26.01
N THR A 465 24.39 0.84 -25.31
CA THR A 465 23.14 0.59 -24.60
C THR A 465 22.89 1.66 -23.53
N MET A 466 23.90 2.00 -22.73
CA MET A 466 23.78 3.00 -21.69
C MET A 466 23.44 4.38 -22.27
N LEU A 467 24.15 4.84 -23.31
CA LEU A 467 23.86 6.12 -23.96
C LEU A 467 22.46 6.14 -24.57
N GLY A 468 22.05 5.04 -25.20
CA GLY A 468 20.69 4.86 -25.72
C GLY A 468 19.63 4.95 -24.64
N CYS A 469 19.82 4.26 -23.51
CA CYS A 469 18.93 4.30 -22.35
C CYS A 469 18.86 5.71 -21.73
N LEU A 470 20.00 6.38 -21.55
CA LEU A 470 20.06 7.76 -21.03
C LEU A 470 19.28 8.72 -21.94
N GLY A 471 19.49 8.63 -23.25
CA GLY A 471 18.77 9.43 -24.24
C GLY A 471 17.25 9.16 -24.23
N ALA A 472 16.85 7.89 -24.20
CA ALA A 472 15.44 7.50 -24.14
C ALA A 472 14.77 8.00 -22.85
N LEU A 473 15.41 7.80 -21.69
CA LEU A 473 14.90 8.28 -20.41
C LEU A 473 14.82 9.81 -20.36
N PHE A 474 15.76 10.51 -20.99
CA PHE A 474 15.71 11.98 -21.09
C PHE A 474 14.49 12.44 -21.89
N VAL A 475 14.23 11.83 -23.05
CA VAL A 475 13.04 12.12 -23.86
C VAL A 475 11.76 11.79 -23.08
N CYS A 476 11.72 10.65 -22.39
CA CYS A 476 10.60 10.29 -21.52
C CYS A 476 10.38 11.34 -20.42
N ALA A 477 11.43 11.80 -19.75
CA ALA A 477 11.33 12.84 -18.73
C ALA A 477 10.76 14.16 -19.31
N GLN A 478 11.20 14.55 -20.51
CA GLN A 478 10.66 15.73 -21.20
C GLN A 478 9.16 15.59 -21.52
N ILE A 479 8.72 14.43 -21.99
CA ILE A 479 7.30 14.14 -22.24
C ILE A 479 6.50 14.17 -20.93
N GLN A 480 7.05 13.60 -19.86
CA GLN A 480 6.39 13.61 -18.55
C GLN A 480 6.26 15.03 -17.99
N PHE A 481 7.28 15.90 -18.15
CA PHE A 481 7.18 17.31 -17.79
C PHE A 481 6.03 18.01 -18.52
N GLU A 482 5.91 17.79 -19.83
CA GLU A 482 4.81 18.38 -20.60
C GLU A 482 3.45 17.84 -20.20
N THR A 483 3.40 16.54 -19.90
CA THR A 483 2.19 15.90 -19.37
C THR A 483 1.75 16.55 -18.05
N ARG A 484 2.68 16.87 -17.14
CA ARG A 484 2.37 17.56 -15.87
C ARG A 484 1.87 18.98 -16.10
N GLU A 485 2.45 19.73 -17.03
CA GLU A 485 1.97 21.07 -17.36
C GLU A 485 0.59 21.00 -18.05
N ALA A 486 0.35 20.01 -18.91
CA ALA A 486 -0.96 19.77 -19.51
C ALA A 486 -2.04 19.41 -18.46
N GLU A 487 -1.70 18.59 -17.47
CA GLU A 487 -2.58 18.29 -16.32
C GLU A 487 -2.95 19.57 -15.58
N LYS A 488 -1.97 20.43 -15.25
CA LYS A 488 -2.22 21.72 -14.57
C LYS A 488 -3.12 22.65 -15.39
N ARG A 489 -2.90 22.75 -16.71
CA ARG A 489 -3.75 23.55 -17.61
C ARG A 489 -5.19 23.07 -17.65
N ARG A 490 -5.43 21.78 -17.36
CA ARG A 490 -6.77 21.17 -17.24
C ARG A 490 -7.33 21.22 -15.81
N GLY A 491 -6.65 21.85 -14.86
CA GLY A 491 -7.04 21.90 -13.45
C GLY A 491 -6.86 20.56 -12.70
N ILE A 492 -6.07 19.63 -13.24
CA ILE A 492 -5.82 18.33 -12.62
C ILE A 492 -4.58 18.45 -11.74
N PHE A 493 -4.79 18.51 -10.42
CA PHE A 493 -3.73 18.58 -9.43
C PHE A 493 -3.64 17.27 -8.65
N LEU A 494 -2.84 16.34 -9.17
CA LEU A 494 -2.46 15.14 -8.45
C LEU A 494 -1.26 15.53 -7.57
N ASN A 495 -1.48 15.71 -6.27
CA ASN A 495 -0.44 15.96 -5.25
C ASN A 495 0.45 14.71 -5.08
N CYS A 496 1.15 14.35 -6.15
CA CYS A 496 2.21 13.34 -6.21
C CYS A 496 3.54 14.08 -6.12
#